data_AF-A0AAW8W7D2-F1
#
_entry.id   AF-A0AAW8W7D2-F1
#
_cell.length_a   1.000
_cell.length_b   1.000
_cell.length_c   1.000
_cell.angle_alpha   90.00
_cell.angle_beta   90.00
_cell.angle_gamma   90.00
#
_symmetry.space_group_name_H-M   'P 1'
#
loop_
_entity.id
_entity.type
_entity.pdbx_description
1 polymer ?
#
loop_
_entity_poly.entity_id
_entity_poly.type
_entity_poly.pdbx_seq_one_letter_code
_entity_poly.pdbx_strand_id
1 'polypeptide(L)'
;MTVATKIGDIIVTIDVNHPVIPVGLGVPGLFIKGDTQKDQVYSSLDALAADYAEGTDIYKVASAYYAQPNAGTTIEVITYTASTTDADTKATTGGISAAAADYFFSAWHFAVVIGDSDADQLELSNYIEEQNFKFLVAKFTTPDAAKAYTNKRTINLIHKATTDNFPVAFLGRVANQTVGSVTWKGKGDLVGVETDDLSYPEYAAIEAAHGICYVVKGKKAVSSNGWTASGDWIDVLHGSDWVKVNIDISSRFVEHAR
;
A
#
# COMPACT_ATOMS: atom_id res chain seq x y z
N MET A 1 -11.44 -45.86 38.86
CA MET A 1 -11.44 -44.39 38.86
C MET A 1 -10.42 -43.93 37.84
N THR A 2 -10.86 -43.31 36.75
CA THR A 2 -10.00 -42.82 35.68
C THR A 2 -10.03 -41.29 35.74
N VAL A 3 -8.93 -40.67 36.17
CA VAL A 3 -8.63 -39.22 36.11
C VAL A 3 -7.11 -39.11 36.29
N ALA A 4 -6.30 -38.41 35.50
CA ALA A 4 -6.48 -37.68 34.25
C ALA A 4 -5.19 -37.80 33.44
N THR A 5 -5.34 -37.93 32.12
CA THR A 5 -4.28 -37.84 31.12
C THR A 5 -3.62 -36.47 31.20
N LYS A 6 -2.29 -36.45 31.33
CA LYS A 6 -1.45 -35.26 31.20
C LYS A 6 -1.83 -34.55 29.90
N ILE A 7 -2.25 -33.29 29.97
CA ILE A 7 -2.42 -32.44 28.79
C ILE A 7 -1.06 -32.44 28.09
N GLY A 8 -1.01 -33.00 26.89
CA GLY A 8 0.20 -32.99 26.08
C GLY A 8 0.53 -31.56 25.73
N ASP A 9 1.70 -31.08 26.13
CA ASP A 9 2.23 -29.82 25.63
C ASP A 9 2.28 -29.89 24.09
N ILE A 10 1.72 -28.87 23.43
CA ILE A 10 1.90 -28.69 21.99
C ILE A 10 3.34 -28.19 21.82
N ILE A 11 4.24 -29.10 21.47
CA ILE A 11 5.59 -28.74 21.05
C ILE A 11 5.49 -28.29 19.59
N VAL A 12 5.50 -26.98 19.36
CA VAL A 12 5.70 -26.41 18.02
C VAL A 12 7.18 -26.56 17.69
N THR A 13 7.52 -27.58 16.91
CA THR A 13 8.86 -27.71 16.33
C THR A 13 8.93 -26.83 15.09
N ILE A 14 9.45 -25.61 15.24
CA ILE A 14 9.80 -24.76 14.09
C ILE A 14 11.14 -25.27 13.58
N ASP A 15 11.13 -26.03 12.49
CA ASP A 15 12.34 -26.40 11.77
C ASP A 15 12.87 -25.16 11.02
N VAL A 16 14.02 -24.65 11.47
CA VAL A 16 14.70 -23.47 10.91
C VAL A 16 15.62 -23.80 9.73
N ASN A 17 15.70 -25.06 9.28
CA ASN A 17 16.62 -25.47 8.22
C ASN A 17 16.12 -25.27 6.78
N HIS A 18 14.96 -24.64 6.59
CA HIS A 18 14.56 -24.17 5.27
C HIS A 18 14.39 -22.64 5.35
N PRO A 19 15.27 -21.84 4.71
CA PRO A 19 15.05 -20.41 4.62
C PRO A 19 13.76 -20.18 3.84
N VAL A 20 12.68 -19.86 4.56
CA VAL A 20 11.48 -19.28 3.98
C VAL A 20 11.95 -17.97 3.34
N ILE A 21 11.90 -17.89 2.01
CA ILE A 21 12.20 -16.64 1.31
C ILE A 21 11.16 -15.64 1.83
N PRO A 22 11.57 -14.55 2.53
CA PRO A 22 10.62 -13.57 3.00
C PRO A 22 9.83 -13.04 1.82
N VAL A 23 8.50 -13.16 1.86
CA VAL A 23 7.67 -12.47 0.88
C VAL A 23 7.81 -10.97 1.15
N GLY A 24 8.35 -10.25 0.17
CA GLY A 24 8.35 -8.79 0.20
C GLY A 24 6.91 -8.30 0.00
N LEU A 25 6.35 -7.62 1.00
CA LEU A 25 5.03 -7.01 0.93
C LEU A 25 5.09 -5.55 0.41
N GLY A 26 6.09 -5.24 -0.40
CA GLY A 26 6.37 -3.88 -0.88
C GLY A 26 5.76 -3.52 -2.23
N VAL A 27 4.98 -4.42 -2.83
CA VAL A 27 4.48 -4.27 -4.21
C VAL A 27 3.37 -3.22 -4.29
N PRO A 28 3.53 -2.15 -5.10
CA PRO A 28 2.45 -1.21 -5.37
C PRO A 28 1.44 -1.79 -6.37
N GLY A 29 0.16 -1.62 -6.08
CA GLY A 29 -0.95 -1.83 -7.02
C GLY A 29 -1.47 -0.50 -7.53
N LEU A 30 -1.31 -0.23 -8.83
CA LEU A 30 -1.78 0.97 -9.49
C LEU A 30 -3.20 0.71 -10.01
N PHE A 31 -4.19 1.28 -9.35
CA PHE A 31 -5.59 1.14 -9.72
C PHE A 31 -5.97 2.25 -10.71
N ILE A 32 -6.36 1.88 -11.93
CA ILE A 32 -6.78 2.81 -12.97
C ILE A 32 -8.18 2.47 -13.49
N LYS A 33 -8.95 3.49 -13.83
CA LYS A 33 -10.24 3.30 -14.50
C LYS A 33 -10.05 2.97 -15.97
N GLY A 34 -10.80 1.99 -16.48
CA GLY A 34 -10.81 1.64 -17.90
C GLY A 34 -12.10 0.92 -18.32
N ASP A 35 -12.14 0.46 -19.57
CA ASP A 35 -13.34 -0.14 -20.16
C ASP A 35 -13.49 -1.63 -19.83
N THR A 36 -12.41 -2.30 -19.45
CA THR A 36 -12.39 -3.73 -19.13
C THR A 36 -11.55 -3.96 -17.90
N GLN A 37 -12.09 -4.73 -16.97
CA GLN A 37 -11.39 -5.14 -15.77
C GLN A 37 -10.25 -6.09 -16.14
N LYS A 38 -9.04 -5.79 -15.66
CA LYS A 38 -7.85 -6.60 -15.90
C LYS A 38 -6.84 -6.41 -14.78
N ASP A 39 -6.08 -7.45 -14.46
CA ASP A 39 -4.86 -7.38 -13.67
C ASP A 39 -3.65 -7.70 -14.56
N GLN A 40 -2.54 -7.00 -14.32
CA GLN A 40 -1.28 -7.33 -14.98
C GLN A 40 -0.10 -6.93 -14.08
N VAL A 41 0.82 -7.86 -13.88
CA VAL A 41 2.07 -7.62 -13.15
C VAL A 41 3.19 -7.33 -14.12
N TYR A 42 3.94 -6.26 -13.87
CA TYR A 42 5.10 -5.84 -14.64
C TYR A 42 6.35 -5.96 -13.77
N SER A 43 7.42 -6.51 -14.34
CA SER A 43 8.71 -6.69 -13.67
C SER A 43 9.77 -5.64 -14.06
N SER A 44 9.40 -4.71 -14.94
CA SER A 44 10.26 -3.59 -15.36
C SER A 44 9.43 -2.47 -15.98
N LEU A 45 10.03 -1.28 -16.06
CA LEU A 45 9.45 -0.15 -16.78
C LEU A 45 9.34 -0.43 -18.29
N ASP A 46 10.28 -1.18 -18.88
CA ASP A 46 10.24 -1.56 -20.30
C ASP A 46 9.06 -2.48 -20.62
N ALA A 47 8.75 -3.44 -19.74
CA ALA A 47 7.59 -4.31 -19.89
C ALA A 47 6.29 -3.50 -19.80
N LEU A 48 6.24 -2.52 -18.89
CA LEU A 48 5.11 -1.62 -18.74
C LEU A 48 4.95 -0.69 -19.95
N ALA A 49 6.06 -0.24 -20.54
CA ALA A 49 6.08 0.64 -21.72
C ALA A 49 5.42 0.01 -22.97
N ALA A 50 5.39 -1.32 -23.05
CA ALA A 50 4.73 -2.05 -24.14
C ALA A 50 3.22 -1.85 -24.15
N ASP A 51 2.60 -1.68 -22.97
CA ASP A 51 1.16 -1.52 -22.80
C ASP A 51 0.75 -0.07 -22.47
N TYR A 52 1.65 0.70 -21.87
CA TYR A 52 1.43 2.09 -21.45
C TYR A 52 2.55 3.00 -21.92
N ALA A 53 2.27 3.84 -22.93
CA ALA A 53 3.24 4.78 -23.48
C ALA A 53 3.77 5.79 -22.44
N GLU A 54 4.97 6.32 -22.67
CA GLU A 54 5.71 7.15 -21.71
C GLU A 54 4.95 8.39 -21.19
N GLY A 55 4.03 8.92 -21.99
CA GLY A 55 3.20 10.07 -21.64
C GLY A 55 2.00 9.77 -20.75
N THR A 56 1.66 8.50 -20.54
CA THR A 56 0.52 8.08 -19.72
C THR A 56 0.79 8.27 -18.22
N ASP A 57 -0.26 8.48 -17.44
CA ASP A 57 -0.10 8.71 -16.00
C ASP A 57 0.42 7.46 -15.27
N ILE A 58 0.04 6.26 -15.72
CA ILE A 58 0.60 5.00 -15.22
C ILE A 58 2.11 4.97 -15.44
N TYR A 59 2.58 5.29 -16.64
CA TYR A 59 4.01 5.26 -16.91
C TYR A 59 4.78 6.25 -16.04
N LYS A 60 4.28 7.48 -15.88
CA LYS A 60 4.91 8.50 -15.02
C LYS A 60 5.00 8.03 -13.57
N VAL A 61 3.92 7.43 -13.06
CA VAL A 61 3.85 6.88 -11.70
C VAL A 61 4.82 5.70 -11.54
N ALA A 62 4.82 4.75 -12.48
CA ALA A 62 5.75 3.62 -12.46
C ALA A 62 7.22 4.06 -12.57
N SER A 63 7.52 5.03 -13.44
CA SER A 63 8.85 5.63 -13.57
C SER A 63 9.31 6.25 -12.25
N ALA A 64 8.43 6.99 -11.56
CA ALA A 64 8.75 7.59 -10.26
C ALA A 64 8.99 6.56 -9.16
N TYR A 65 8.31 5.41 -9.18
CA TYR A 65 8.58 4.28 -8.30
C TYR A 65 9.96 3.68 -8.55
N TYR A 66 10.25 3.29 -9.80
CA TYR A 66 11.49 2.62 -10.17
C TYR A 66 12.73 3.53 -10.06
N ALA A 67 12.55 4.85 -10.07
CA ALA A 67 13.61 5.81 -9.80
C ALA A 67 14.09 5.82 -8.33
N GLN A 68 13.35 5.19 -7.40
CA GLN A 68 13.70 5.19 -5.98
C GLN A 68 14.82 4.20 -5.66
N PRO A 69 15.66 4.49 -4.64
CA PRO A 69 16.83 3.66 -4.33
C PRO A 69 16.52 2.26 -3.79
N ASN A 70 15.29 2.00 -3.33
CA ASN A 70 14.88 0.67 -2.83
C ASN A 70 13.61 0.19 -3.54
N ALA A 71 13.41 0.62 -4.79
CA ALA A 71 12.28 0.15 -5.58
C ALA A 71 12.32 -1.38 -5.67
N GLY A 72 11.16 -2.01 -5.52
CA GLY A 72 11.02 -3.43 -5.78
C GLY A 72 11.15 -3.74 -7.26
N THR A 73 11.12 -5.01 -7.61
CA THR A 73 11.20 -5.44 -9.01
C THR A 73 9.85 -5.39 -9.71
N THR A 74 8.74 -5.39 -8.97
CA THR A 74 7.40 -5.50 -9.55
C THR A 74 6.50 -4.32 -9.20
N ILE A 75 5.61 -4.02 -10.15
CA ILE A 75 4.40 -3.20 -9.98
C ILE A 75 3.24 -4.00 -10.55
N GLU A 76 2.08 -3.91 -9.93
CA GLU A 76 0.84 -4.44 -10.48
C GLU A 76 -0.04 -3.30 -10.97
N VAL A 77 -0.64 -3.44 -12.15
CA VAL A 77 -1.66 -2.50 -12.65
C VAL A 77 -3.00 -3.21 -12.66
N ILE A 78 -3.96 -2.65 -11.96
CA ILE A 78 -5.33 -3.15 -11.86
C ILE A 78 -6.24 -2.14 -12.56
N THR A 79 -6.86 -2.56 -13.64
CA THR A 79 -7.88 -1.76 -14.31
C THR A 79 -9.25 -2.12 -13.76
N TYR A 80 -10.02 -1.13 -13.32
CA TYR A 80 -11.39 -1.30 -12.87
C TYR A 80 -12.37 -0.62 -13.82
N THR A 81 -13.55 -1.21 -14.00
CA THR A 81 -14.62 -0.61 -14.80
C THR A 81 -15.45 0.34 -13.95
N ALA A 82 -16.20 1.23 -14.59
CA ALA A 82 -17.21 2.02 -13.88
C ALA A 82 -18.19 1.10 -13.14
N SER A 83 -18.61 1.54 -11.95
CA SER A 83 -19.68 0.88 -11.22
C SER A 83 -21.01 1.08 -11.95
N THR A 84 -21.75 0.00 -12.16
CA THR A 84 -23.09 0.02 -12.75
C THR A 84 -24.05 -0.73 -11.84
N THR A 85 -25.14 -0.08 -11.46
CA THR A 85 -26.23 -0.72 -10.73
C THR A 85 -27.37 -1.03 -11.69
N ASP A 86 -27.69 -2.31 -11.82
CA ASP A 86 -28.80 -2.77 -12.63
C ASP A 86 -30.13 -2.32 -12.02
N ALA A 87 -31.00 -1.75 -12.86
CA ALA A 87 -32.23 -1.10 -12.40
C ALA A 87 -33.25 -2.09 -11.84
N ASP A 88 -33.26 -3.33 -12.32
CA ASP A 88 -34.27 -4.34 -12.01
C ASP A 88 -33.82 -5.26 -10.87
N THR A 89 -32.59 -5.76 -10.95
CA THR A 89 -32.01 -6.67 -9.96
C THR A 89 -31.40 -5.97 -8.75
N LYS A 90 -31.13 -4.65 -8.87
CA LYS A 90 -30.37 -3.86 -7.89
C LYS A 90 -28.96 -4.37 -7.63
N ALA A 91 -28.44 -5.27 -8.48
CA ALA A 91 -27.07 -5.74 -8.40
C ALA A 91 -26.12 -4.64 -8.89
N THR A 92 -25.04 -4.41 -8.15
CA THR A 92 -23.95 -3.52 -8.57
C THR A 92 -22.80 -4.36 -9.10
N THR A 93 -22.31 -4.03 -10.29
CA THR A 93 -21.15 -4.66 -10.94
C THR A 93 -20.11 -3.59 -11.28
N GLY A 94 -18.84 -4.00 -11.42
CA GLY A 94 -17.73 -3.06 -11.61
C GLY A 94 -17.45 -2.21 -10.36
N GLY A 95 -16.66 -1.16 -10.54
CA GLY A 95 -16.15 -0.34 -9.43
C GLY A 95 -14.81 -0.84 -8.91
N ILE A 96 -14.12 0.05 -8.19
CA ILE A 96 -12.75 -0.20 -7.72
C ILE A 96 -12.70 -1.25 -6.61
N SER A 97 -13.71 -1.31 -5.73
CA SER A 97 -13.80 -2.34 -4.69
C SER A 97 -14.03 -3.73 -5.28
N ALA A 98 -14.84 -3.86 -6.34
CA ALA A 98 -15.05 -5.12 -7.03
C ALA A 98 -13.75 -5.64 -7.66
N ALA A 99 -13.01 -4.78 -8.36
CA ALA A 99 -11.70 -5.14 -8.91
C ALA A 99 -10.70 -5.51 -7.80
N ALA A 100 -10.68 -4.74 -6.69
CA ALA A 100 -9.82 -5.06 -5.55
C ALA A 100 -10.17 -6.39 -4.89
N ALA A 101 -11.44 -6.81 -4.92
CA ALA A 101 -11.89 -8.10 -4.42
C ALA A 101 -11.51 -9.26 -5.34
N ASP A 102 -11.74 -9.12 -6.65
CA ASP A 102 -11.39 -10.15 -7.63
C ASP A 102 -9.88 -10.40 -7.67
N TYR A 103 -9.09 -9.34 -7.50
CA TYR A 103 -7.62 -9.40 -7.48
C TYR A 103 -7.07 -9.23 -6.06
N PHE A 104 -7.81 -9.64 -5.03
CA PHE A 104 -7.35 -9.46 -3.66
C PHE A 104 -6.10 -10.29 -3.33
N PHE A 105 -5.97 -11.48 -3.91
CA PHE A 105 -4.83 -12.37 -3.64
C PHE A 105 -3.68 -12.25 -4.64
N SER A 106 -3.73 -11.27 -5.54
CA SER A 106 -2.62 -10.95 -6.43
C SER A 106 -1.50 -10.19 -5.69
N ALA A 107 -0.46 -9.77 -6.42
CA ALA A 107 0.84 -9.40 -5.88
C ALA A 107 0.85 -8.11 -5.05
N TRP A 108 -0.05 -7.15 -5.31
CA TRP A 108 -0.06 -5.84 -4.65
C TRP A 108 -0.25 -5.93 -3.14
N HIS A 109 0.29 -4.95 -2.43
CA HIS A 109 0.03 -4.74 -0.99
C HIS A 109 -0.29 -3.28 -0.66
N PHE A 110 0.19 -2.34 -1.47
CA PHE A 110 -0.08 -0.92 -1.34
C PHE A 110 -0.84 -0.42 -2.57
N ALA A 111 -2.13 -0.13 -2.42
CA ALA A 111 -2.96 0.43 -3.47
C ALA A 111 -2.71 1.93 -3.64
N VAL A 112 -2.60 2.37 -4.88
CA VAL A 112 -2.55 3.78 -5.30
C VAL A 112 -3.57 3.97 -6.41
N VAL A 113 -4.50 4.92 -6.23
CA VAL A 113 -5.50 5.25 -7.26
C VAL A 113 -4.90 6.25 -8.24
N ILE A 114 -4.98 5.94 -9.54
CA ILE A 114 -4.49 6.79 -10.62
C ILE A 114 -5.64 7.66 -11.12
N GLY A 115 -5.41 8.97 -11.20
CA GLY A 115 -6.40 9.95 -11.66
C GLY A 115 -7.12 10.72 -10.55
N ASP A 116 -6.69 10.58 -9.29
CA ASP A 116 -7.11 11.39 -8.14
C ASP A 116 -8.64 11.47 -7.91
N SER A 117 -9.34 10.36 -8.10
CA SER A 117 -10.78 10.24 -7.84
C SER A 117 -11.03 10.01 -6.34
N ASP A 118 -11.45 11.05 -5.61
CA ASP A 118 -11.74 10.96 -4.18
C ASP A 118 -12.79 9.88 -3.85
N ALA A 119 -13.80 9.73 -4.72
CA ALA A 119 -14.85 8.74 -4.55
C ALA A 119 -14.30 7.30 -4.65
N ASP A 120 -13.52 7.01 -5.70
CA ASP A 120 -12.92 5.69 -5.88
C ASP A 120 -11.89 5.41 -4.76
N GLN A 121 -11.11 6.42 -4.37
CA GLN A 121 -10.16 6.31 -3.28
C GLN A 121 -10.83 6.01 -1.93
N LEU A 122 -11.96 6.65 -1.63
CA LEU A 122 -12.72 6.40 -0.41
C LEU A 122 -13.39 5.01 -0.43
N GLU A 123 -13.93 4.61 -1.58
CA GLU A 123 -14.48 3.26 -1.76
C GLU A 123 -13.41 2.19 -1.49
N LEU A 124 -12.23 2.34 -2.10
CA LEU A 124 -11.12 1.39 -1.91
C LEU A 124 -10.58 1.41 -0.48
N SER A 125 -10.51 2.59 0.16
CA SER A 125 -10.15 2.75 1.56
C SER A 125 -11.02 1.90 2.48
N ASN A 126 -12.35 1.99 2.30
CA ASN A 126 -13.32 1.27 3.11
C ASN A 126 -13.23 -0.23 2.87
N TYR A 127 -13.11 -0.65 1.61
CA TYR A 127 -12.95 -2.05 1.26
C TYR A 127 -11.70 -2.67 1.93
N ILE A 128 -10.55 -2.01 1.85
CA ILE A 128 -9.29 -2.50 2.45
C ILE A 128 -9.40 -2.55 3.99
N GLU A 129 -10.06 -1.58 4.61
CA GLU A 129 -10.30 -1.57 6.05
C GLU A 129 -11.10 -2.81 6.50
N GLU A 130 -12.15 -3.17 5.77
CA GLU A 130 -12.96 -4.37 6.03
C GLU A 130 -12.14 -5.67 5.94
N GLN A 131 -11.19 -5.74 5.00
CA GLN A 131 -10.32 -6.91 4.86
C GLN A 131 -9.23 -6.98 5.94
N ASN A 132 -8.93 -5.86 6.59
CA ASN A 132 -7.88 -5.72 7.60
C ASN A 132 -6.51 -6.27 7.13
N PHE A 133 -6.21 -6.10 5.85
CA PHE A 133 -4.98 -6.52 5.19
C PHE A 133 -4.77 -5.67 3.93
N LYS A 134 -3.50 -5.38 3.58
CA LYS A 134 -3.10 -4.38 2.57
C LYS A 134 -3.35 -2.94 3.03
N PHE A 135 -2.93 -1.98 2.21
CA PHE A 135 -3.06 -0.56 2.50
C PHE A 135 -3.53 0.23 1.29
N LEU A 136 -4.27 1.30 1.53
CA LEU A 136 -4.40 2.40 0.60
C LEU A 136 -3.33 3.44 0.88
N VAL A 137 -2.68 3.97 -0.15
CA VAL A 137 -1.82 5.16 -0.07
C VAL A 137 -2.46 6.28 -0.84
N ALA A 138 -3.09 7.19 -0.09
CA ALA A 138 -3.87 8.29 -0.61
C ALA A 138 -3.02 9.57 -0.67
N LYS A 139 -3.23 10.40 -1.71
CA LYS A 139 -2.58 11.70 -1.86
C LYS A 139 -3.61 12.82 -1.70
N PHE A 140 -3.24 13.87 -0.98
CA PHE A 140 -4.03 15.09 -0.82
C PHE A 140 -3.16 16.32 -0.93
N THR A 141 -3.74 17.44 -1.35
CA THR A 141 -3.06 18.75 -1.34
C THR A 141 -3.27 19.51 -0.04
N THR A 142 -4.28 19.14 0.75
CA THR A 142 -4.63 19.82 2.00
C THR A 142 -5.02 18.84 3.11
N PRO A 143 -4.84 19.21 4.39
CA PRO A 143 -5.30 18.40 5.52
C PRO A 143 -6.81 18.22 5.57
N ASP A 144 -7.58 19.19 5.11
CA ASP A 144 -9.04 19.10 5.19
C ASP A 144 -9.60 18.01 4.27
N ALA A 145 -9.01 17.81 3.10
CA ALA A 145 -9.36 16.68 2.22
C ALA A 145 -9.00 15.33 2.87
N ALA A 146 -7.83 15.25 3.51
CA ALA A 146 -7.36 14.02 4.16
C ALA A 146 -8.23 13.59 5.36
N LYS A 147 -8.91 14.52 6.06
CA LYS A 147 -9.76 14.22 7.23
C LYS A 147 -10.96 13.31 6.92
N ALA A 148 -11.37 13.21 5.66
CA ALA A 148 -12.41 12.26 5.25
C ALA A 148 -11.94 10.80 5.32
N TYR A 149 -10.63 10.58 5.42
CA TYR A 149 -10.00 9.28 5.48
C TYR A 149 -9.47 9.08 6.89
N THR A 150 -10.07 8.15 7.63
CA THR A 150 -9.70 7.82 9.02
C THR A 150 -9.38 6.35 9.21
N ASN A 151 -9.46 5.56 8.14
CA ASN A 151 -9.29 4.11 8.17
C ASN A 151 -7.87 3.73 8.55
N LYS A 152 -7.75 2.69 9.39
CA LYS A 152 -6.49 2.20 9.91
C LYS A 152 -5.54 1.72 8.83
N ARG A 153 -6.08 1.19 7.72
CA ARG A 153 -5.31 0.72 6.57
C ARG A 153 -5.11 1.78 5.48
N THR A 154 -5.36 3.05 5.77
CA THR A 154 -5.09 4.16 4.83
C THR A 154 -3.91 4.99 5.27
N ILE A 155 -3.02 5.34 4.34
CA ILE A 155 -1.87 6.23 4.55
C ILE A 155 -2.18 7.54 3.83
N ASN A 156 -2.37 8.62 4.59
CA ASN A 156 -2.64 9.94 4.05
C ASN A 156 -1.32 10.66 3.78
N LEU A 157 -0.95 10.83 2.51
CA LEU A 157 0.15 11.70 2.10
C LEU A 157 -0.39 13.07 1.73
N ILE A 158 0.07 14.12 2.41
CA ILE A 158 -0.32 15.51 2.15
C ILE A 158 0.88 16.24 1.56
N HIS A 159 0.73 16.74 0.33
CA HIS A 159 1.79 17.36 -0.44
C HIS A 159 1.27 18.51 -1.31
N LYS A 160 1.92 19.68 -1.29
CA LYS A 160 1.44 20.85 -2.05
C LYS A 160 1.54 20.63 -3.55
N ALA A 161 2.60 19.98 -4.03
CA ALA A 161 2.79 19.75 -5.46
C ALA A 161 1.85 18.66 -5.99
N THR A 162 0.97 19.02 -6.92
CA THR A 162 0.03 18.08 -7.55
C THR A 162 0.71 17.16 -8.56
N THR A 163 1.81 17.58 -9.16
CA THR A 163 2.55 16.82 -10.18
C THR A 163 3.46 15.73 -9.62
N ASP A 164 3.85 15.82 -8.35
CA ASP A 164 4.78 14.87 -7.76
C ASP A 164 4.12 13.54 -7.45
N ASN A 165 4.79 12.45 -7.80
CA ASN A 165 4.32 11.10 -7.54
C ASN A 165 4.71 10.63 -6.13
N PHE A 166 4.40 11.44 -5.11
CA PHE A 166 4.80 11.20 -3.72
C PHE A 166 4.38 9.83 -3.17
N PRO A 167 3.16 9.30 -3.42
CA PRO A 167 2.78 7.94 -3.00
C PRO A 167 3.77 6.86 -3.39
N VAL A 168 4.06 6.76 -4.69
CA VAL A 168 4.93 5.71 -5.21
C VAL A 168 6.42 5.98 -4.96
N ALA A 169 6.83 7.25 -4.89
CA ALA A 169 8.17 7.61 -4.47
C ALA A 169 8.42 7.18 -3.00
N PHE A 170 7.44 7.40 -2.12
CA PHE A 170 7.52 6.98 -0.73
C PHE A 170 7.56 5.45 -0.61
N LEU A 171 6.70 4.74 -1.35
CA LEU A 171 6.70 3.28 -1.40
C LEU A 171 8.02 2.72 -1.93
N GLY A 172 8.50 3.19 -3.08
CA GLY A 172 9.78 2.77 -3.66
C GLY A 172 10.97 3.10 -2.75
N ARG A 173 10.82 4.03 -1.80
CA ARG A 173 11.89 4.35 -0.85
C ARG A 173 11.98 3.36 0.32
N VAL A 174 10.88 2.74 0.76
CA VAL A 174 10.83 1.99 2.02
C VAL A 174 10.08 0.66 1.98
N ALA A 175 9.06 0.49 1.14
CA ALA A 175 8.11 -0.62 1.23
C ALA A 175 8.75 -2.00 0.97
N ASN A 176 9.80 -2.05 0.13
CA ASN A 176 10.52 -3.28 -0.22
C ASN A 176 11.72 -3.58 0.68
N GLN A 177 12.01 -2.72 1.66
CA GLN A 177 13.05 -3.03 2.65
C GLN A 177 12.52 -4.10 3.61
N THR A 178 13.42 -4.89 4.22
CA THR A 178 13.02 -5.96 5.14
C THR A 178 12.09 -5.43 6.23
N VAL A 179 10.88 -5.99 6.31
CA VAL A 179 9.86 -5.55 7.25
C VAL A 179 10.38 -5.67 8.69
N GLY A 180 10.14 -4.65 9.51
CA GLY A 180 10.65 -4.55 10.88
C GLY A 180 12.11 -4.07 11.00
N SER A 181 12.86 -3.96 9.90
CA SER A 181 14.23 -3.40 9.92
C SER A 181 14.27 -1.87 9.73
N VAL A 182 13.14 -1.27 9.34
CA VAL A 182 13.05 0.14 8.96
C VAL A 182 11.81 0.81 9.54
N THR A 183 11.95 2.08 9.93
CA THR A 183 10.80 2.95 10.24
C THR A 183 10.24 3.54 8.96
N TRP A 184 8.96 3.92 8.90
CA TRP A 184 8.38 4.71 7.79
C TRP A 184 8.58 6.23 7.98
N LYS A 185 8.96 6.67 9.18
CA LYS A 185 9.22 8.08 9.51
C LYS A 185 10.55 8.56 8.93
N GLY A 186 10.61 9.85 8.57
CA GLY A 186 11.88 10.52 8.30
C GLY A 186 12.58 10.06 7.03
N LYS A 187 11.84 9.58 6.03
CA LYS A 187 12.43 9.12 4.76
C LYS A 187 12.89 10.30 3.94
N GLY A 188 14.21 10.39 3.75
CA GLY A 188 14.83 11.37 2.87
C GLY A 188 15.18 10.81 1.50
N ASP A 189 15.71 11.70 0.67
CA ASP A 189 16.20 11.41 -0.67
C ASP A 189 15.13 10.78 -1.59
N LEU A 190 13.90 11.34 -1.53
CA LEU A 190 12.82 10.94 -2.44
C LEU A 190 13.10 11.53 -3.81
N VAL A 191 13.33 10.67 -4.80
CA VAL A 191 13.62 11.11 -6.16
C VAL A 191 12.33 11.63 -6.81
N GLY A 192 12.37 12.85 -7.36
CA GLY A 192 11.21 13.45 -8.05
C GLY A 192 10.09 13.93 -7.13
N VAL A 193 10.38 14.18 -5.85
CA VAL A 193 9.43 14.79 -4.90
C VAL A 193 10.08 16.05 -4.31
N GLU A 194 9.46 17.19 -4.54
CA GLU A 194 9.87 18.47 -3.97
C GLU A 194 9.52 18.54 -2.48
N THR A 195 10.23 19.34 -1.70
CA THR A 195 9.86 19.57 -0.30
C THR A 195 8.80 20.65 -0.20
N ASP A 196 7.78 20.41 0.63
CA ASP A 196 6.83 21.45 1.02
C ASP A 196 7.49 22.48 1.93
N ASP A 197 7.35 23.76 1.58
CA ASP A 197 7.59 24.87 2.49
C ASP A 197 6.33 25.11 3.33
N LEU A 198 6.37 24.63 4.58
CA LEU A 198 5.25 24.68 5.51
C LEU A 198 5.57 25.59 6.70
N SER A 199 4.64 26.50 7.00
CA SER A 199 4.59 27.18 8.28
C SER A 199 4.25 26.20 9.42
N TYR A 200 4.57 26.59 10.65
CA TYR A 200 4.25 25.77 11.82
C TYR A 200 2.75 25.41 11.93
N PRO A 201 1.79 26.34 11.72
CA PRO A 201 0.37 26.00 11.72
C PRO A 201 -0.04 25.00 10.62
N GLU A 202 0.51 25.13 9.40
CA GLU A 202 0.23 24.17 8.31
C GLU A 202 0.74 22.77 8.66
N TYR A 203 1.97 22.68 9.16
CA TYR A 203 2.55 21.40 9.60
C TYR A 203 1.74 20.77 10.74
N ALA A 204 1.33 21.57 11.74
CA ALA A 204 0.50 21.10 12.84
C ALA A 204 -0.89 20.62 12.37
N ALA A 205 -1.48 21.28 11.36
CA ALA A 205 -2.74 20.86 10.77
C ALA A 205 -2.61 19.51 10.03
N ILE A 206 -1.49 19.30 9.33
CA ILE A 206 -1.16 18.00 8.71
C ILE A 206 -1.03 16.91 9.78
N GLU A 207 -0.32 17.19 10.88
CA GLU A 207 -0.18 16.20 11.96
C GLU A 207 -1.51 15.87 12.63
N ALA A 208 -2.37 16.87 12.86
CA ALA A 208 -3.70 16.68 13.42
C ALA A 208 -4.63 15.86 12.50
N ALA A 209 -4.37 15.83 11.19
CA ALA A 209 -5.07 14.99 10.23
C ALA A 209 -4.42 13.60 10.03
N HIS A 210 -3.42 13.24 10.86
CA HIS A 210 -2.57 12.07 10.68
C HIS A 210 -2.01 11.95 9.25
N GLY A 211 -1.70 13.08 8.64
CA GLY A 211 -1.05 13.15 7.34
C GLY A 211 0.46 13.00 7.44
N ILE A 212 1.06 12.55 6.34
CA ILE A 212 2.50 12.49 6.13
C ILE A 212 2.86 13.52 5.04
N CYS A 213 3.79 14.41 5.32
CA CYS A 213 4.28 15.41 4.38
C CYS A 213 5.78 15.26 4.17
N TYR A 214 6.31 15.85 3.09
CA TYR A 214 7.74 15.87 2.81
C TYR A 214 8.30 17.28 3.01
N VAL A 215 9.15 17.45 4.03
CA VAL A 215 9.59 18.78 4.49
C VAL A 215 11.07 18.82 4.80
N VAL A 216 11.66 20.02 4.84
CA VAL A 216 13.01 20.20 5.37
C VAL A 216 12.97 20.25 6.90
N LYS A 217 13.64 19.29 7.55
CA LYS A 217 13.89 19.33 9.00
C LYS A 217 15.38 19.50 9.25
N GLY A 218 15.76 20.66 9.80
CA GLY A 218 17.15 21.07 9.94
C GLY A 218 17.77 21.38 8.57
N LYS A 219 18.55 20.44 8.02
CA LYS A 219 19.22 20.56 6.71
C LYS A 219 18.93 19.39 5.77
N LYS A 220 17.96 18.54 6.11
CA LYS A 220 17.63 17.33 5.35
C LYS A 220 16.14 17.34 4.99
N ALA A 221 15.86 17.03 3.73
CA ALA A 221 14.52 16.76 3.25
C ALA A 221 14.09 15.37 3.72
N VAL A 222 12.98 15.29 4.46
CA VAL A 222 12.50 14.05 5.07
C VAL A 222 10.97 14.01 5.13
N SER A 223 10.39 12.81 5.05
CA SER A 223 8.98 12.62 5.37
C SER A 223 8.73 12.89 6.86
N SER A 224 7.52 13.30 7.21
CA SER A 224 7.09 13.46 8.61
C SER A 224 6.86 12.09 9.28
N ASN A 225 5.87 11.98 10.18
CA ASN A 225 5.62 10.74 10.91
C ASN A 225 5.17 9.62 9.95
N GLY A 226 5.44 8.37 10.32
CA GLY A 226 5.10 7.19 9.51
C GLY A 226 3.84 6.50 10.04
N TRP A 227 2.73 7.23 10.10
CA TRP A 227 1.45 6.73 10.61
C TRP A 227 0.41 6.55 9.50
N THR A 228 -0.62 5.78 9.79
CA THR A 228 -1.83 5.69 9.00
C THR A 228 -2.80 6.79 9.41
N ALA A 229 -3.91 6.90 8.69
CA ALA A 229 -4.95 7.88 8.93
C ALA A 229 -5.64 7.72 10.31
N SER A 230 -5.61 6.52 10.90
CA SER A 230 -6.06 6.29 12.27
C SER A 230 -5.06 6.76 13.34
N GLY A 231 -3.83 7.10 12.95
CA GLY A 231 -2.71 7.39 13.85
C GLY A 231 -1.91 6.16 14.28
N ASP A 232 -2.24 4.96 13.76
CA ASP A 232 -1.45 3.75 13.99
C ASP A 232 -0.14 3.78 13.19
N TRP A 233 0.89 3.11 13.68
CA TRP A 233 2.21 3.07 13.00
C TRP A 233 2.19 2.10 11.81
N ILE A 234 2.66 2.56 10.65
CA ILE A 234 2.70 1.74 9.43
C ILE A 234 3.62 0.52 9.62
N ASP A 235 4.75 0.69 10.32
CA ASP A 235 5.68 -0.41 10.62
C ASP A 235 5.04 -1.54 11.42
N VAL A 236 4.16 -1.21 12.39
CA VAL A 236 3.44 -2.21 13.18
C VAL A 236 2.46 -2.99 12.32
N LEU A 237 1.68 -2.30 11.48
CA LEU A 237 0.65 -2.93 10.66
C LEU A 237 1.25 -3.74 9.51
N HIS A 238 2.23 -3.19 8.80
CA HIS A 238 2.95 -3.88 7.74
C HIS A 238 3.76 -5.07 8.31
N GLY A 239 4.36 -4.90 9.49
CA GLY A 239 4.99 -5.99 10.26
C GLY A 239 4.03 -7.11 10.61
N SER A 240 2.84 -6.77 11.10
CA SER A 240 1.80 -7.75 11.42
C SER A 240 1.38 -8.53 10.18
N ASP A 241 1.17 -7.86 9.05
CA ASP A 241 0.79 -8.50 7.80
C ASP A 241 1.90 -9.43 7.27
N TRP A 242 3.16 -9.00 7.37
CA TRP A 242 4.31 -9.84 7.03
C TRP A 242 4.36 -11.12 7.89
N VAL A 243 4.18 -11.00 9.21
CA VAL A 243 4.15 -12.16 10.11
C VAL A 243 3.01 -13.12 9.75
N LYS A 244 1.80 -12.61 9.48
CA LYS A 244 0.64 -13.44 9.07
C LYS A 244 0.96 -14.26 7.82
N VAL A 245 1.51 -13.61 6.78
CA VAL A 245 1.84 -14.28 5.51
C VAL A 245 2.91 -15.35 5.70
N ASN A 246 3.96 -15.06 6.46
CA ASN A 246 5.03 -16.03 6.70
C ASN A 246 4.56 -17.24 7.52
N ILE A 247 3.63 -17.05 8.48
CA ILE A 247 3.04 -18.15 9.24
C ILE A 247 2.15 -19.02 8.34
N ASP A 248 1.29 -18.43 7.51
CA ASP A 248 0.41 -19.19 6.60
C ASP A 248 1.27 -20.05 5.64
N ILE A 249 2.26 -19.44 4.99
CA ILE A 249 3.20 -20.16 4.11
C ILE A 249 3.88 -21.32 4.85
N SER A 250 4.41 -21.07 6.06
CA SER A 250 5.10 -22.10 6.85
C SER A 250 4.17 -23.26 7.24
N SER A 251 2.91 -22.98 7.59
CA SER A 251 1.93 -24.02 7.95
C SER A 251 1.55 -24.92 6.77
N ARG A 252 1.45 -24.39 5.56
CA ARG A 252 1.09 -25.15 4.34
C ARG A 252 2.16 -26.16 3.91
N PHE A 253 3.42 -25.91 4.24
CA PHE A 253 4.50 -26.87 3.99
C PHE A 253 4.44 -28.10 4.91
N VAL A 254 3.83 -27.99 6.10
CA VAL A 254 3.68 -29.12 7.03
C VAL A 254 2.62 -30.12 6.54
N GLU A 255 1.60 -29.66 5.81
CA GLU A 255 0.54 -30.54 5.28
C GLU A 255 0.99 -31.41 4.10
N HIS A 256 1.96 -30.95 3.30
CA HIS A 256 2.48 -31.72 2.16
C HIS A 256 3.57 -32.73 2.54
N ALA A 257 3.95 -32.79 3.82
CA ALA A 257 4.96 -33.71 4.35
C ALA A 257 4.34 -34.88 5.15
N ARG A 258 3.04 -35.15 4.99
CA ARG A 258 2.33 -36.27 5.62
C ARG A 258 1.84 -37.29 4.61
#